data_AF-A0A417WY52-F1
#
_entry.id   AF-A0A417WY52-F1
#
_cell.length_a   1.000
_cell.length_b   1.000
_cell.length_c   1.000
_cell.angle_alpha   90.00
_cell.angle_beta   90.00
_cell.angle_gamma   90.00
#
_symmetry.space_group_name_H-M   'P 1'
#
loop_
_entity.id
_entity.type
_entity.pdbx_description
1 polymer ?
#
loop_
_entity_poly.entity_id
_entity_poly.type
_entity_poly.pdbx_seq_one_letter_code
_entity_poly.pdbx_strand_id
1 'polypeptide(L)'
;MNNLQLFAEGEGDGSGAGNGNEDGAGAGSGDSGNEMSFDDFLGQAENRAEFDRRVQKAVNTAVTKAQEKWQALTDDKLSEAEKLAKMTKEEKAEYKTRKLEKELADLKRQNSLSEMSKTARKMLADEEINIPDEILAHLVSESAEDTKTAVEAFTKMYKDAVQAAVKDALKGNAPKGGSGGKGAVTKEQILAVSNPIERQRLIAENIALFQ
;
A
#
# COMPACT_ATOMS: atom_id res chain seq x y z
N MET A 1 0.35 22.45 52.78
CA MET A 1 1.79 22.14 52.60
C MET A 1 2.04 20.85 53.37
N ASN A 2 2.15 19.72 52.69
CA ASN A 2 2.50 18.43 53.32
C ASN A 2 3.60 17.76 52.48
N ASN A 3 4.72 17.56 53.16
CA ASN A 3 5.93 16.83 52.84
C ASN A 3 5.77 15.66 51.86
N LEU A 4 6.40 15.77 50.69
CA LEU A 4 6.91 14.60 49.98
C LEU A 4 8.32 14.32 50.51
N GLN A 5 8.41 13.39 51.45
CA GLN A 5 9.68 12.76 51.78
C GLN A 5 10.10 11.84 50.63
N LEU A 6 11.32 12.13 50.20
CA LEU A 6 12.09 11.53 49.13
C LEU A 6 12.60 10.15 49.61
N PHE A 7 12.04 9.05 49.09
CA PHE A 7 12.73 7.77 49.15
C PHE A 7 13.71 7.72 47.97
N ALA A 8 14.93 8.19 48.24
CA ALA A 8 16.11 7.88 47.48
C ALA A 8 16.72 6.59 48.08
N GLU A 9 16.54 5.48 47.38
CA GLU A 9 17.30 4.24 47.53
C GLU A 9 17.05 3.48 46.21
N GLY A 10 18.01 3.17 45.35
CA GLY A 10 19.45 3.36 45.35
C GLY A 10 19.98 2.39 44.30
N GLU A 11 20.08 2.82 43.04
CA GLU A 11 20.97 2.18 42.08
C GLU A 11 21.45 3.25 41.10
N GLY A 12 22.67 3.69 41.37
CA GLY A 12 23.34 4.73 40.64
C GLY A 12 23.74 4.26 39.24
N ASP A 13 23.34 5.04 38.25
CA ASP A 13 24.25 5.39 37.16
C ASP A 13 23.94 6.84 36.78
N GLY A 14 24.69 7.75 37.42
CA GLY A 14 24.62 9.18 37.18
C GLY A 14 25.33 9.50 35.87
N SER A 15 24.57 9.57 34.79
CA SER A 15 24.99 10.25 33.56
C SER A 15 24.17 11.53 33.39
N GLY A 16 24.49 12.52 34.24
CA GLY A 16 24.13 13.91 34.02
C GLY A 16 24.96 14.44 32.86
N ALA A 17 24.32 14.65 31.71
CA ALA A 17 24.90 15.40 30.60
C ALA A 17 25.02 16.88 31.00
N GLY A 18 26.13 17.22 31.65
CA GLY A 18 26.59 18.59 31.77
C GLY A 18 27.29 18.99 30.48
N ASN A 19 26.60 19.75 29.64
CA ASN A 19 27.24 20.56 28.60
C ASN A 19 28.05 21.66 29.31
N GLY A 20 29.33 21.37 29.57
CA GLY A 20 30.33 22.33 30.01
C GLY A 20 31.51 22.23 29.07
N ASN A 21 31.60 23.18 28.14
CA ASN A 21 32.84 23.46 27.43
C ASN A 21 33.77 24.14 28.45
N GLU A 22 34.37 23.33 29.32
CA GLU A 22 35.39 23.79 30.26
C GLU A 22 36.75 23.51 29.62
N ASP A 23 37.33 24.58 29.07
CA ASP A 23 38.76 24.69 28.83
C ASP A 23 39.49 24.34 30.13
N GLY A 24 39.93 23.09 30.22
CA GLY A 24 40.71 22.56 31.33
C GLY A 24 42.12 23.16 31.33
N ALA A 25 42.24 24.43 31.69
CA ALA A 25 43.48 25.01 32.16
C ALA A 25 43.83 24.38 33.51
N GLY A 26 44.45 23.21 33.47
CA GLY A 26 45.03 22.55 34.63
C GLY A 26 46.24 23.33 35.15
N ALA A 27 46.01 24.22 36.11
CA ALA A 27 47.08 24.80 36.91
C ALA A 27 47.55 23.77 37.96
N GLY A 28 48.60 23.02 37.62
CA GLY A 28 49.38 22.21 38.55
C GLY A 28 50.80 22.79 38.65
N SER A 29 51.13 23.36 39.79
CA SER A 29 52.45 23.93 40.07
C SER A 29 53.40 22.86 40.62
N GLY A 30 54.52 22.64 39.92
CA GLY A 30 55.83 22.33 40.50
C GLY A 30 56.32 20.89 40.43
N ASP A 31 57.13 20.56 39.41
CA ASP A 31 58.53 20.13 39.58
C ASP A 31 59.25 20.08 38.21
N SER A 32 60.34 20.83 38.08
CA SER A 32 61.15 20.86 36.86
C SER A 32 62.01 19.59 36.78
N GLY A 33 61.47 18.57 36.12
CA GLY A 33 62.17 17.33 35.82
C GLY A 33 61.55 16.60 34.62
N ASN A 34 61.77 17.12 33.41
CA ASN A 34 61.44 16.47 32.14
C ASN A 34 59.94 16.11 31.98
N GLU A 35 59.06 17.10 31.88
CA GLU A 35 57.72 16.91 31.32
C GLU A 35 57.86 16.53 29.84
N MET A 36 57.84 15.23 29.55
CA MET A 36 57.80 14.72 28.18
C MET A 36 56.47 15.13 27.54
N SER A 37 56.52 15.69 26.33
CA SER A 37 55.30 15.93 25.55
C SER A 37 54.62 14.60 25.20
N PHE A 38 53.33 14.62 24.83
CA PHE A 38 52.65 13.40 24.39
C PHE A 38 53.35 12.74 23.19
N ASP A 39 53.92 13.55 22.29
CA ASP A 39 54.73 13.05 21.18
C ASP A 39 56.06 12.44 21.64
N ASP A 40 56.73 13.01 22.66
CA ASP A 40 57.93 12.41 23.26
C ASP A 40 57.60 11.11 24.01
N PHE A 41 56.46 11.05 24.68
CA PHE A 41 55.94 9.86 25.34
C PHE A 41 55.64 8.74 24.32
N LEU A 42 55.00 9.07 23.20
CA LEU A 42 54.78 8.15 22.07
C LEU A 42 56.05 7.92 21.22
N GLY A 43 57.10 8.72 21.39
CA GLY A 43 58.41 8.52 20.78
C GLY A 43 59.10 7.25 21.30
N GLN A 44 58.75 6.80 22.51
CA GLN A 44 59.22 5.55 23.08
C GLN A 44 58.48 4.37 22.45
N ALA A 45 59.24 3.40 21.90
CA ALA A 45 58.70 2.29 21.12
C ALA A 45 57.67 1.44 21.89
N GLU A 46 57.87 1.25 23.20
CA GLU A 46 56.96 0.49 24.05
C GLU A 46 55.62 1.22 24.28
N ASN A 47 55.66 2.54 24.51
CA ASN A 47 54.47 3.35 24.73
C ASN A 47 53.65 3.52 23.44
N ARG A 48 54.32 3.63 22.29
CA ARG A 48 53.65 3.63 20.97
C ARG A 48 52.92 2.31 20.72
N ALA A 49 53.60 1.18 20.96
CA ALA A 49 53.01 -0.14 20.77
C ALA A 49 51.78 -0.35 21.68
N GLU A 50 51.85 0.06 22.94
CA GLU A 50 50.71 -0.02 23.87
C GLU A 50 49.58 0.97 23.53
N PHE A 51 49.91 2.18 23.06
CA PHE A 51 48.93 3.14 22.57
C PHE A 51 48.20 2.60 21.34
N ASP A 52 48.92 2.15 20.32
CA ASP A 52 48.36 1.57 19.10
C ASP A 52 47.52 0.34 19.42
N ARG A 53 47.97 -0.51 20.35
CA ARG A 53 47.21 -1.66 20.84
C ARG A 53 45.89 -1.24 21.49
N ARG A 54 45.89 -0.21 22.34
CA ARG A 54 44.67 0.30 22.99
C ARG A 54 43.74 0.97 22.01
N VAL A 55 44.26 1.77 21.07
CA VAL A 55 43.48 2.39 19.99
C VAL A 55 42.85 1.31 19.11
N GLN A 56 43.62 0.33 18.66
CA GLN A 56 43.10 -0.78 17.85
C GLN A 56 42.03 -1.57 18.61
N LYS A 57 42.22 -1.82 19.91
CA LYS A 57 41.21 -2.49 20.75
C LYS A 57 39.93 -1.65 20.87
N ALA A 58 40.05 -0.33 21.07
CA ALA A 58 38.92 0.58 21.14
C ALA A 58 38.17 0.64 19.80
N VAL A 59 38.90 0.76 18.69
CA VAL A 59 38.34 0.75 17.32
C VAL A 59 37.63 -0.57 17.04
N ASN A 60 38.27 -1.71 17.28
CA ASN A 60 37.66 -3.03 17.06
C ASN A 60 36.39 -3.21 17.91
N THR A 61 36.41 -2.74 19.16
CA THR A 61 35.24 -2.80 20.05
C THR A 61 34.10 -1.91 19.53
N ALA A 62 34.41 -0.69 19.11
CA ALA A 62 33.42 0.23 18.55
C ALA A 62 32.82 -0.31 17.25
N VAL A 63 33.65 -0.83 16.34
CA VAL A 63 33.22 -1.46 15.09
C VAL A 63 32.35 -2.68 15.35
N THR A 64 32.76 -3.55 16.29
CA THR A 64 31.97 -4.75 16.66
C THR A 64 30.60 -4.35 17.22
N LYS A 65 30.55 -3.40 18.17
CA LYS A 65 29.29 -2.90 18.72
C LYS A 65 28.40 -2.26 17.66
N ALA A 66 28.99 -1.49 16.74
CA ALA A 66 28.26 -0.89 15.63
C ALA A 66 27.71 -1.97 14.69
N GLN A 67 28.49 -3.01 14.39
CA GLN A 67 28.06 -4.14 13.57
C GLN A 67 26.92 -4.94 14.24
N GLU A 68 27.03 -5.24 15.53
CA GLU A 68 25.99 -5.92 16.31
C GLU A 68 24.70 -5.10 16.36
N LYS A 69 24.81 -3.77 16.53
CA LYS A 69 23.66 -2.86 16.51
C LYS A 69 23.04 -2.82 15.11
N TRP A 70 23.85 -2.71 14.06
CA TRP A 70 23.38 -2.69 12.69
C TRP A 70 22.65 -3.98 12.32
N GLN A 71 23.29 -5.14 12.56
CA GLN A 71 22.68 -6.46 12.35
C GLN A 71 21.36 -6.58 13.10
N ALA A 72 21.30 -6.08 14.34
CA ALA A 72 20.07 -6.20 15.11
C ALA A 72 18.93 -5.28 14.64
N LEU A 73 19.27 -4.12 14.07
CA LEU A 73 18.28 -3.21 13.51
C LEU A 73 17.77 -3.69 12.14
N THR A 74 18.63 -4.33 11.35
CA THR A 74 18.32 -4.81 9.99
C THR A 74 17.85 -6.25 9.93
N ASP A 75 18.02 -7.06 10.98
CA ASP A 75 17.47 -8.41 11.03
C ASP A 75 15.95 -8.36 11.23
N ASP A 76 15.21 -8.87 10.25
CA ASP A 76 13.75 -8.93 10.26
C ASP A 76 13.20 -9.96 11.25
N LYS A 77 14.05 -10.86 11.77
CA LYS A 77 13.66 -11.88 12.75
C LYS A 77 13.62 -11.35 14.18
N LEU A 78 14.27 -10.23 14.46
CA LEU A 78 14.25 -9.62 15.78
C LEU A 78 12.95 -8.86 16.01
N SER A 79 12.36 -9.09 17.18
CA SER A 79 11.12 -8.43 17.59
C SER A 79 11.31 -6.91 17.73
N GLU A 80 10.22 -6.14 17.61
CA GLU A 80 10.25 -4.69 17.87
C GLU A 80 10.83 -4.38 19.25
N ALA A 81 10.57 -5.24 20.25
CA ALA A 81 11.09 -5.10 21.60
C ALA A 81 12.62 -5.24 21.67
N GLU A 82 13.21 -6.18 20.94
CA GLU A 82 14.67 -6.36 20.89
C GLU A 82 15.35 -5.21 20.13
N LYS A 83 14.73 -4.71 19.06
CA LYS A 83 15.19 -3.51 18.35
C LYS A 83 15.14 -2.29 19.27
N LEU A 84 14.04 -2.11 20.00
CA LEU A 84 13.87 -1.05 21.01
C LEU A 84 14.86 -1.20 22.17
N ALA A 85 15.22 -2.41 22.59
CA ALA A 85 16.16 -2.62 23.69
C ALA A 85 17.57 -2.11 23.35
N LYS A 86 18.00 -2.25 22.09
CA LYS A 86 19.33 -1.82 21.60
C LYS A 86 19.42 -0.35 21.17
N MET A 87 18.29 0.38 21.19
CA MET A 87 18.24 1.81 20.91
C MET A 87 18.58 2.65 22.15
N THR A 88 19.18 3.83 21.95
CA THR A 88 19.35 4.84 23.02
C THR A 88 18.00 5.47 23.40
N LYS A 89 17.95 6.28 24.46
CA LYS A 89 16.69 6.93 24.89
C LYS A 89 16.16 7.87 23.80
N GLU A 90 17.05 8.58 23.13
CA GLU A 90 16.77 9.51 22.03
C GLU A 90 16.22 8.74 20.81
N GLU A 91 16.88 7.65 20.42
CA GLU A 91 16.43 6.80 19.30
C GLU A 91 15.06 6.17 19.55
N LYS A 92 14.75 5.77 20.78
CA LYS A 92 13.41 5.27 21.15
C LYS A 92 12.35 6.38 21.07
N ALA A 93 12.70 7.59 21.48
CA ALA A 93 11.81 8.74 21.39
C ALA A 93 11.51 9.08 19.92
N GLU A 94 12.54 9.14 19.07
CA GLU A 94 12.38 9.34 17.62
C GLU A 94 11.57 8.23 16.96
N TYR A 95 11.81 6.97 17.33
CA TYR A 95 11.03 5.84 16.80
C TYR A 95 9.55 5.97 17.15
N LYS A 96 9.23 6.34 18.40
CA LYS A 96 7.85 6.56 18.83
C LYS A 96 7.22 7.73 18.07
N THR A 97 7.94 8.85 17.94
CA THR A 97 7.47 10.01 17.17
C THR A 97 7.19 9.64 15.73
N ARG A 98 8.12 8.95 15.06
CA ARG A 98 7.96 8.49 13.68
C ARG A 98 6.77 7.54 13.51
N LYS A 99 6.56 6.63 14.46
CA LYS A 99 5.40 5.73 14.47
C LYS A 99 4.08 6.50 14.57
N LEU A 100 4.03 7.48 15.48
CA LEU A 100 2.86 8.35 15.65
C LEU A 100 2.62 9.24 14.41
N GLU A 101 3.67 9.81 13.82
CA GLU A 101 3.58 10.60 12.60
C GLU A 101 3.05 9.77 11.42
N LYS A 102 3.53 8.53 11.28
CA LYS A 102 3.03 7.60 10.27
C LYS A 102 1.55 7.27 10.48
N GLU A 103 1.16 6.92 11.70
CA GLU A 103 -0.23 6.63 12.03
C GLU A 103 -1.15 7.83 11.77
N LEU A 104 -0.68 9.05 12.09
CA LEU A 104 -1.39 10.29 11.81
C LEU A 104 -1.53 10.52 10.29
N ALA A 105 -0.47 10.29 9.52
CA ALA A 105 -0.51 10.39 8.05
C ALA A 105 -1.47 9.36 7.44
N ASP A 106 -1.42 8.11 7.90
CA ASP A 106 -2.32 7.03 7.44
C ASP A 106 -3.78 7.35 7.75
N LEU A 107 -4.07 7.87 8.95
CA LEU A 107 -5.42 8.31 9.34
C LEU A 107 -5.90 9.49 8.49
N LYS A 108 -5.04 10.48 8.23
CA LYS A 108 -5.38 11.61 7.34
C LYS A 108 -5.69 11.13 5.93
N ARG A 109 -4.87 10.22 5.40
CA ARG A 109 -5.10 9.58 4.10
C ARG A 109 -6.42 8.83 4.07
N GLN A 110 -6.71 8.01 5.07
CA GLN A 110 -7.96 7.27 5.17
C GLN A 110 -9.17 8.20 5.23
N ASN A 111 -9.07 9.31 5.98
CA ASN A 111 -10.14 10.29 6.05
C ASN A 111 -10.38 10.98 4.69
N SER A 112 -9.31 11.36 3.99
CA SER A 112 -9.41 11.91 2.63
C SER A 112 -10.10 10.94 1.68
N LEU A 113 -9.66 9.67 1.64
CA LEU A 113 -10.28 8.64 0.81
C LEU A 113 -11.75 8.39 1.17
N SER A 114 -12.11 8.44 2.45
CA SER A 114 -13.52 8.32 2.90
C SER A 114 -14.38 9.47 2.37
N GLU A 115 -13.93 10.72 2.49
CA GLU A 115 -14.67 11.87 1.97
C GLU A 115 -14.76 11.88 0.44
N MET A 116 -13.68 11.51 -0.24
CA MET A 116 -13.68 11.36 -1.69
C MET A 116 -14.58 10.20 -2.14
N SER A 117 -14.66 9.11 -1.37
CA SER A 117 -15.59 8.01 -1.64
C SER A 117 -17.05 8.43 -1.53
N LYS A 118 -17.40 9.23 -0.52
CA LYS A 118 -18.74 9.80 -0.40
C LYS A 118 -19.09 10.69 -1.59
N THR A 119 -18.12 11.49 -2.04
CA THR A 119 -18.29 12.41 -3.16
C THR A 119 -18.45 11.64 -4.48
N ALA A 120 -17.58 10.68 -4.75
CA ALA A 120 -17.66 9.80 -5.91
C ALA A 120 -18.98 9.02 -5.95
N ARG A 121 -19.42 8.48 -4.80
CA ARG A 121 -20.72 7.80 -4.69
C ARG A 121 -21.87 8.73 -5.04
N LYS A 122 -21.84 9.98 -4.57
CA LYS A 122 -22.87 10.97 -4.91
C LYS A 122 -22.88 11.27 -6.41
N MET A 123 -21.71 11.50 -7.01
CA MET A 123 -21.61 11.74 -8.46
C MET A 123 -22.13 10.57 -9.30
N LEU A 124 -21.84 9.33 -8.89
CA LEU A 124 -22.37 8.14 -9.57
C LEU A 124 -23.89 8.02 -9.40
N ALA A 125 -24.40 8.31 -8.20
CA ALA A 125 -25.83 8.28 -7.92
C ALA A 125 -26.60 9.35 -8.73
N ASP A 126 -26.03 10.54 -8.93
CA ASP A 126 -26.59 11.60 -9.80
C ASP A 126 -26.72 11.11 -11.26
N GLU A 127 -25.88 10.16 -11.67
CA GLU A 127 -25.89 9.53 -12.99
C GLU A 127 -26.70 8.21 -13.03
N GLU A 128 -27.46 7.93 -11.96
CA GLU A 128 -28.25 6.71 -11.72
C GLU A 128 -27.44 5.40 -11.69
N ILE A 129 -26.15 5.50 -11.34
CA ILE A 129 -25.24 4.37 -11.22
C ILE A 129 -24.99 4.07 -9.74
N ASN A 130 -25.31 2.86 -9.30
CA ASN A 130 -25.06 2.41 -7.92
C ASN A 130 -24.11 1.21 -7.92
N ILE A 131 -22.91 1.39 -7.35
CA ILE A 131 -21.85 0.36 -7.31
C ILE A 131 -21.49 -0.03 -5.87
N PRO A 132 -21.00 -1.27 -5.65
CA PRO A 132 -20.44 -1.68 -4.36
C PRO A 132 -19.17 -0.92 -3.97
N ASP A 133 -18.89 -0.87 -2.68
CA ASP A 133 -17.74 -0.16 -2.10
C ASP A 133 -16.39 -0.69 -2.60
N GLU A 134 -16.33 -1.99 -2.92
CA GLU A 134 -15.14 -2.63 -3.51
C GLU A 134 -14.75 -1.99 -4.84
N ILE A 135 -15.72 -1.64 -5.70
CA ILE A 135 -15.47 -0.98 -6.97
C ILE A 135 -15.20 0.51 -6.75
N LEU A 136 -15.97 1.14 -5.85
CA LEU A 136 -15.82 2.55 -5.53
C LEU A 136 -14.41 2.88 -5.01
N ALA A 137 -13.82 2.00 -4.19
CA ALA A 137 -12.48 2.18 -3.65
C ALA A 137 -11.39 2.27 -4.74
N HIS A 138 -11.63 1.71 -5.93
CA HIS A 138 -10.72 1.80 -7.06
C HIS A 138 -10.89 3.07 -7.91
N LEU A 139 -11.99 3.78 -7.74
CA LEU A 139 -12.27 5.05 -8.44
C LEU A 139 -11.81 6.27 -7.66
N VAL A 140 -11.45 6.09 -6.39
CA VAL A 140 -11.18 7.17 -5.46
C VAL A 140 -9.69 7.28 -5.17
N SER A 141 -9.20 8.52 -5.12
CA SER A 141 -7.82 8.84 -4.74
C SER A 141 -7.80 9.93 -3.67
N GLU A 142 -6.61 10.28 -3.19
CA GLU A 142 -6.44 11.41 -2.25
C GLU A 142 -6.69 12.77 -2.92
N SER A 143 -6.77 12.81 -4.25
CA SER A 143 -7.00 14.00 -5.07
C SER A 143 -8.46 14.05 -5.54
N ALA A 144 -9.09 15.20 -5.31
CA ALA A 144 -10.48 15.42 -5.75
C ALA A 144 -10.59 15.43 -7.29
N GLU A 145 -9.62 16.01 -7.99
CA GLU A 145 -9.64 16.11 -9.45
C GLU A 145 -9.45 14.75 -10.11
N ASP A 146 -8.53 13.94 -9.57
CA ASP A 146 -8.28 12.60 -10.09
C ASP A 146 -9.47 11.67 -9.81
N THR A 147 -10.09 11.79 -8.63
CA THR A 147 -11.31 11.05 -8.28
C THR A 147 -12.46 11.42 -9.22
N LYS A 148 -12.67 12.72 -9.47
CA LYS A 148 -13.69 13.20 -10.41
C LYS A 148 -13.45 12.66 -11.81
N THR A 149 -12.23 12.76 -12.31
CA THR A 149 -11.85 12.26 -13.64
C THR A 149 -12.10 10.77 -13.78
N ALA A 150 -11.72 9.99 -12.76
CA ALA A 150 -11.93 8.54 -12.75
C ALA A 150 -13.42 8.17 -12.73
N VAL A 151 -14.23 8.87 -11.94
CA VAL A 151 -15.69 8.68 -11.88
C VAL A 151 -16.35 9.01 -13.21
N GLU A 152 -16.02 10.15 -13.82
CA GLU A 152 -16.57 10.56 -15.12
C GLU A 152 -16.23 9.55 -16.23
N ALA A 153 -14.97 9.10 -16.26
CA ALA A 153 -14.52 8.08 -17.22
C ALA A 153 -15.27 6.75 -17.01
N PHE A 154 -15.41 6.31 -15.76
CA PHE A 154 -16.15 5.10 -15.42
C PHE A 154 -17.63 5.21 -15.80
N THR A 155 -18.29 6.29 -15.45
CA THR A 155 -19.70 6.55 -15.80
C THR A 155 -19.93 6.43 -17.29
N LYS A 156 -19.07 7.06 -18.11
CA LYS A 156 -19.17 6.99 -19.56
C LYS A 156 -19.03 5.55 -20.08
N MET A 157 -17.96 4.86 -19.67
CA MET A 157 -17.71 3.48 -20.07
C MET A 157 -18.84 2.54 -19.66
N TYR A 158 -19.38 2.72 -18.45
CA TYR A 158 -20.50 1.92 -17.95
C TYR A 158 -21.75 2.11 -18.80
N LYS A 159 -22.14 3.36 -19.09
CA LYS A 159 -23.30 3.67 -19.92
C LYS A 159 -23.14 3.13 -21.35
N ASP A 160 -21.96 3.29 -21.95
CA ASP A 160 -21.66 2.76 -23.28
C ASP A 160 -21.78 1.23 -23.31
N ALA A 161 -21.22 0.54 -22.32
CA ALA A 161 -21.27 -0.92 -22.22
C ALA A 161 -22.70 -1.44 -21.98
N VAL A 162 -23.45 -0.80 -21.09
CA VAL A 162 -24.87 -1.14 -20.83
C VAL A 162 -25.71 -0.88 -22.07
N GLN A 163 -25.53 0.23 -22.77
CA GLN A 163 -26.25 0.52 -24.00
C GLN A 163 -25.93 -0.49 -25.10
N ALA A 164 -24.67 -0.89 -25.25
CA ALA A 164 -24.27 -1.93 -26.19
C ALA A 164 -24.92 -3.28 -25.85
N ALA A 165 -24.88 -3.69 -24.58
CA ALA A 165 -25.50 -4.93 -24.11
C ALA A 165 -27.03 -4.91 -24.29
N VAL A 166 -27.69 -3.80 -24.01
CA VAL A 166 -29.15 -3.62 -24.23
C VAL A 166 -29.46 -3.67 -25.72
N LYS A 167 -28.68 -3.00 -26.57
CA LYS A 167 -28.86 -3.06 -28.03
C LYS A 167 -28.70 -4.49 -28.54
N ASP A 168 -27.72 -5.22 -28.05
CA ASP A 168 -27.49 -6.62 -28.43
C ASP A 168 -28.60 -7.55 -27.93
N ALA A 169 -29.10 -7.35 -26.70
CA ALA A 169 -30.25 -8.08 -26.19
C ALA A 169 -31.54 -7.78 -26.98
N LEU A 170 -31.75 -6.51 -27.38
CA LEU A 170 -32.91 -6.05 -28.16
C LEU A 170 -32.86 -6.45 -29.63
N LYS A 171 -31.68 -6.71 -30.22
CA LYS A 171 -31.58 -7.34 -31.55
C LYS A 171 -32.35 -8.66 -31.60
N GLY A 172 -32.58 -9.29 -30.44
CA GLY A 172 -33.27 -10.56 -30.32
C GLY A 172 -32.43 -11.70 -30.89
N ASN A 173 -32.78 -12.94 -30.54
CA ASN A 173 -32.24 -14.08 -31.28
C ASN A 173 -32.69 -13.92 -32.73
N ALA A 174 -31.75 -14.10 -33.67
CA ALA A 174 -32.09 -14.17 -35.09
C ALA A 174 -33.30 -15.11 -35.23
N PRO A 175 -34.37 -14.70 -35.95
CA PRO A 175 -35.48 -15.61 -36.20
C PRO A 175 -34.88 -16.90 -36.72
N LYS A 176 -35.29 -18.05 -36.19
CA LYS A 176 -34.82 -19.35 -36.66
C LYS A 176 -35.11 -19.44 -38.17
N GLY A 177 -34.14 -19.04 -38.97
CA GLY A 177 -34.17 -19.15 -40.41
C GLY A 177 -34.09 -20.63 -40.73
N GLY A 178 -35.25 -21.22 -41.00
CA GLY A 178 -35.35 -22.60 -41.49
C GLY A 178 -36.30 -23.46 -40.69
N SER A 179 -37.61 -23.25 -40.88
CA SER A 179 -38.64 -24.28 -41.11
C SER A 179 -39.97 -23.76 -40.57
N GLY A 180 -40.87 -23.33 -41.47
CA GLY A 180 -42.15 -22.81 -41.01
C GLY A 180 -43.05 -22.11 -42.03
N GLY A 181 -42.72 -22.11 -43.31
CA GLY A 181 -43.77 -22.18 -44.33
C GLY A 181 -44.46 -23.55 -44.26
N LYS A 182 -45.18 -23.82 -43.16
CA LYS A 182 -46.02 -25.01 -42.97
C LYS A 182 -47.46 -24.52 -42.81
N GLY A 183 -47.97 -23.92 -43.88
CA GLY A 183 -49.36 -23.50 -43.98
C GLY A 183 -49.81 -23.40 -45.43
N ALA A 184 -48.92 -23.03 -46.35
CA ALA A 184 -49.18 -23.05 -47.78
C ALA A 184 -48.51 -24.28 -48.41
N VAL A 185 -49.30 -25.26 -48.82
CA VAL A 185 -48.84 -26.38 -49.64
C VAL A 185 -48.43 -25.80 -51.01
N THR A 186 -47.26 -26.14 -51.55
CA THR A 186 -46.85 -25.63 -52.88
C THR A 186 -47.41 -26.50 -54.01
N LYS A 187 -47.47 -25.96 -55.23
CA LYS A 187 -47.95 -26.67 -56.43
C LYS A 187 -47.19 -28.00 -56.65
N GLU A 188 -45.88 -27.98 -56.45
CA GLU A 188 -44.98 -29.12 -56.60
C GLU A 188 -45.23 -30.17 -55.52
N GLN A 189 -45.49 -29.74 -54.28
CA GLN A 189 -45.82 -30.63 -53.17
C GLN A 189 -47.16 -31.34 -53.40
N ILE A 190 -48.15 -30.63 -53.96
CA ILE A 190 -49.44 -31.23 -54.33
C ILE A 190 -49.26 -32.24 -55.47
N LEU A 191 -48.50 -31.90 -56.52
CA LEU A 191 -48.27 -32.80 -57.64
C LEU A 191 -47.45 -34.05 -57.28
N ALA A 192 -46.57 -33.94 -56.26
CA ALA A 192 -45.78 -35.06 -55.74
C ALA A 192 -46.60 -36.07 -54.92
N VAL A 193 -47.84 -35.76 -54.55
CA VAL A 193 -48.72 -36.69 -53.81
C VAL A 193 -49.01 -37.92 -54.68
N SER A 194 -48.58 -39.09 -54.21
CA SER A 194 -48.68 -40.34 -54.97
C SER A 194 -50.13 -40.81 -55.15
N ASN A 195 -50.99 -40.58 -54.15
CA ASN A 195 -52.39 -40.95 -54.21
C ASN A 195 -53.18 -39.99 -55.14
N PRO A 196 -53.75 -40.47 -56.25
CA PRO A 196 -54.39 -39.60 -57.24
C PRO A 196 -55.65 -38.90 -56.73
N ILE A 197 -56.42 -39.54 -55.83
CA ILE A 197 -57.65 -38.96 -55.28
C ILE A 197 -57.30 -37.83 -54.31
N GLU A 198 -56.32 -38.08 -53.46
CA GLU A 198 -55.84 -37.10 -52.48
C GLU A 198 -55.15 -35.91 -53.17
N ARG A 199 -54.39 -36.17 -54.24
CA ARG A 199 -53.81 -35.13 -55.09
C ARG A 199 -54.89 -34.25 -55.73
N GLN A 200 -55.93 -34.83 -56.33
CA GLN A 200 -57.03 -34.06 -56.92
C GLN A 200 -57.78 -33.22 -55.88
N ARG A 201 -57.98 -33.77 -54.68
CA ARG A 201 -58.60 -33.03 -53.57
C ARG A 201 -57.76 -31.81 -53.18
N LEU A 202 -56.45 -31.97 -53.06
CA LEU A 202 -55.52 -30.89 -52.72
C LEU A 202 -55.40 -29.84 -53.83
N ILE A 203 -55.48 -30.25 -55.11
CA ILE A 203 -55.56 -29.32 -56.25
C ILE A 203 -56.83 -28.49 -56.19
N ALA A 204 -57.97 -29.10 -55.88
CA ALA A 204 -59.25 -28.39 -55.77
C ALA A 204 -59.28 -27.41 -54.58
N GLU A 205 -58.74 -27.82 -53.44
CA GLU A 205 -58.62 -26.98 -52.24
C GLU A 205 -57.63 -25.82 -52.41
N ASN A 206 -56.63 -25.97 -53.30
CA ASN A 206 -55.60 -24.97 -53.56
C ASN A 206 -55.56 -24.54 -55.04
N ILE A 207 -56.73 -24.38 -55.66
CA ILE A 207 -56.87 -24.14 -57.11
C ILE A 207 -56.12 -22.88 -57.59
N ALA A 208 -55.93 -21.89 -56.71
CA ALA A 208 -55.17 -20.69 -56.99
C ALA A 208 -53.69 -20.95 -57.36
N LEU A 209 -53.14 -22.11 -56.98
CA LEU A 209 -51.78 -22.54 -57.34
C LEU A 209 -51.71 -23.19 -58.73
N PHE A 210 -52.86 -23.48 -59.33
CA PHE A 210 -53.00 -24.22 -60.60
C PHE A 210 -53.69 -23.40 -61.70
N GLN A 211 -53.94 -22.11 -61.47
CA GLN A 211 -54.30 -21.15 -62.51
C GLN A 211 -53.10 -20.81 -63.41
#